data_AF-B4S6K4-F1
#
_entry.id   AF-B4S6K4-F1
#
_cell.length_a   1.000
_cell.length_b   1.000
_cell.length_c   1.000
_cell.angle_alpha   90.00
_cell.angle_beta   90.00
_cell.angle_gamma   90.00
#
_symmetry.space_group_name_H-M   'P 1'
#
loop_
_entity.id
_entity.type
_entity.pdbx_description
1 polymer ?
#
loop_
_entity_poly.entity_id
_entity_poly.type
_entity_poly.pdbx_seq_one_letter_code
_entity_poly.pdbx_strand_id
1 'polypeptide(L)'
;MEHNEQVLSERTFKGRKAKKGLRFAVSVTGLIFLVELIGGWVSGSLALMADAGHMATDLFALSISYLAIRLSARPSTKKRSYGYFRIEIIAALINGVILCITALFITIEAWKRISLPKEIDSAQMLVFGIIGLTANIASAIMLHREQKNSVNVKAAYIHILSDLAGSVGVVAGSILISLTRITTIDSIISFIIAILIVQSALKIIREAVDVLMESVPPELDIQEIEEALLNFRHVEGLHDLHVWALTSGVNALSCHLLVKNLDAGQNILVPIHRELKEKYNIDHVTIQLEDERFIAAHNKG
;
A
#
# COMPACT_ATOMS: atom_id res chain seq x y z
N MET A 1 -20.11 19.31 -11.53
CA MET A 1 -20.03 17.95 -12.12
C MET A 1 -18.69 17.72 -12.82
N GLU A 2 -18.17 18.69 -13.58
CA GLU A 2 -16.88 18.58 -14.30
C GLU A 2 -15.64 18.31 -13.43
N HIS A 3 -15.55 18.88 -12.21
CA HIS A 3 -14.40 18.64 -11.31
C HIS A 3 -14.32 17.19 -10.83
N ASN A 4 -15.46 16.58 -10.48
CA ASN A 4 -15.52 15.15 -10.16
C ASN A 4 -15.15 14.29 -11.39
N GLU A 5 -15.50 14.71 -12.60
CA GLU A 5 -15.15 13.98 -13.83
C GLU A 5 -13.66 14.06 -14.17
N GLN A 6 -12.99 15.19 -13.95
CA GLN A 6 -11.53 15.31 -14.11
C GLN A 6 -10.75 14.47 -13.09
N VAL A 7 -11.17 14.49 -11.82
CA VAL A 7 -10.57 13.67 -10.77
C VAL A 7 -10.80 12.17 -11.04
N LEU A 8 -11.97 11.79 -11.54
CA LEU A 8 -12.24 10.43 -12.01
C LEU A 8 -11.40 10.08 -13.26
N SER A 9 -11.18 11.00 -14.19
CA SER A 9 -10.37 10.82 -15.41
C SER A 9 -8.91 10.48 -15.08
N GLU A 10 -8.22 11.32 -14.31
CA GLU A 10 -6.82 11.09 -13.90
C GLU A 10 -6.65 9.79 -13.09
N ARG A 11 -7.65 9.44 -12.28
CA ARG A 11 -7.70 8.16 -11.54
C ARG A 11 -7.94 6.96 -12.42
N THR A 12 -8.80 7.05 -13.43
CA THR A 12 -8.92 5.93 -14.38
C THR A 12 -7.61 5.69 -15.09
N PHE A 13 -6.74 6.69 -15.24
CA PHE A 13 -5.41 6.54 -15.82
C PHE A 13 -4.40 5.91 -14.83
N LYS A 14 -4.24 6.46 -13.61
CA LYS A 14 -3.36 5.89 -12.57
C LYS A 14 -3.80 4.46 -12.16
N GLY A 15 -5.09 4.27 -11.92
CA GLY A 15 -5.70 2.97 -11.61
C GLY A 15 -5.60 1.96 -12.76
N ARG A 16 -5.64 2.41 -14.04
CA ARG A 16 -5.41 1.51 -15.20
C ARG A 16 -3.99 0.96 -15.22
N LYS A 17 -2.97 1.76 -14.89
CA LYS A 17 -1.57 1.30 -14.84
C LYS A 17 -1.34 0.33 -13.67
N ALA A 18 -1.78 0.68 -12.47
CA ALA A 18 -1.69 -0.20 -11.29
C ALA A 18 -2.42 -1.53 -11.52
N LYS A 19 -3.64 -1.48 -12.09
CA LYS A 19 -4.42 -2.67 -12.47
C LYS A 19 -3.71 -3.54 -13.51
N LYS A 20 -3.04 -2.97 -14.51
CA LYS A 20 -2.27 -3.74 -15.51
C LYS A 20 -1.08 -4.46 -14.87
N GLY A 21 -0.30 -3.75 -14.05
CA GLY A 21 0.85 -4.33 -13.33
C GLY A 21 0.42 -5.44 -12.37
N LEU A 22 -0.61 -5.20 -11.57
CA LEU A 22 -1.10 -6.19 -10.62
C LEU A 22 -1.75 -7.40 -11.30
N ARG A 23 -2.44 -7.21 -12.43
CA ARG A 23 -2.94 -8.32 -13.26
C ARG A 23 -1.79 -9.16 -13.81
N PHE A 24 -0.71 -8.53 -14.26
CA PHE A 24 0.48 -9.23 -14.71
C PHE A 24 1.10 -10.03 -13.55
N ALA A 25 1.29 -9.42 -12.37
CA ALA A 25 1.80 -10.11 -11.19
C ALA A 25 0.93 -11.33 -10.81
N VAL A 26 -0.39 -11.15 -10.67
CA VAL A 26 -1.34 -12.27 -10.41
C VAL A 26 -1.21 -13.38 -11.45
N SER A 27 -1.03 -13.02 -12.73
CA SER A 27 -0.92 -14.01 -13.81
C SER A 27 0.40 -14.78 -13.76
N VAL A 28 1.51 -14.09 -13.49
CA VAL A 28 2.84 -14.70 -13.36
C VAL A 28 2.92 -15.59 -12.12
N THR A 29 2.55 -15.06 -10.94
CA THR A 29 2.51 -15.82 -9.69
C THR A 29 1.56 -17.01 -9.81
N GLY A 30 0.40 -16.83 -10.44
CA GLY A 30 -0.56 -17.91 -10.67
C GLY A 30 -0.03 -19.01 -11.59
N LEU A 31 0.76 -18.65 -12.60
CA LEU A 31 1.41 -19.63 -13.47
C LEU A 31 2.48 -20.43 -12.72
N ILE A 32 3.34 -19.74 -11.95
CA ILE A 32 4.39 -20.39 -11.16
C ILE A 32 3.77 -21.34 -10.13
N PHE A 33 2.74 -20.88 -9.40
CA PHE A 33 1.96 -21.71 -8.49
C PHE A 33 1.45 -23.01 -9.15
N LEU A 34 0.87 -22.92 -10.35
CA LEU A 34 0.38 -24.10 -11.06
C LEU A 34 1.51 -25.04 -11.48
N VAL A 35 2.64 -24.50 -11.94
CA VAL A 35 3.81 -25.29 -12.32
C VAL A 35 4.38 -26.04 -11.12
N GLU A 36 4.52 -25.38 -9.98
CA GLU A 36 5.05 -25.99 -8.75
C GLU A 36 4.08 -27.00 -8.15
N LEU A 37 2.78 -26.70 -8.16
CA LEU A 37 1.74 -27.61 -7.70
C LEU A 37 1.70 -28.88 -8.56
N ILE A 38 1.68 -28.75 -9.89
CA ILE A 38 1.66 -29.91 -10.80
C ILE A 38 3.00 -30.65 -10.71
N GLY A 39 4.12 -29.91 -10.69
CA GLY A 39 5.47 -30.46 -10.59
C GLY A 39 5.64 -31.28 -9.31
N GLY A 40 5.23 -30.73 -8.17
CA GLY A 40 5.25 -31.43 -6.87
C GLY A 40 4.36 -32.65 -6.84
N TRP A 41 3.19 -32.61 -7.50
CA TRP A 41 2.28 -33.75 -7.58
C TRP A 41 2.88 -34.87 -8.44
N VAL A 42 3.31 -34.55 -9.66
CA VAL A 42 3.84 -35.54 -10.61
C VAL A 42 5.15 -36.13 -10.11
N SER A 43 6.01 -35.32 -9.50
CA SER A 43 7.31 -35.78 -8.98
C SER A 43 7.23 -36.40 -7.59
N GLY A 44 6.08 -36.32 -6.90
CA GLY A 44 5.95 -36.67 -5.48
C GLY A 44 6.82 -35.82 -4.55
N SER A 45 7.26 -34.63 -4.98
CA SER A 45 8.17 -33.78 -4.20
C SER A 45 7.40 -32.98 -3.17
N LEU A 46 7.62 -33.32 -1.90
CA LEU A 46 7.13 -32.56 -0.74
C LEU A 46 7.60 -31.12 -0.74
N ALA A 47 8.78 -30.84 -1.31
CA ALA A 47 9.32 -29.50 -1.30
C ALA A 47 8.68 -28.59 -2.36
N LEU A 48 8.40 -29.12 -3.55
CA LEU A 48 7.61 -28.39 -4.57
C LEU A 48 6.18 -28.13 -4.07
N MET A 49 5.61 -29.07 -3.32
CA MET A 49 4.30 -28.90 -2.66
C MET A 49 4.33 -27.82 -1.57
N ALA A 50 5.40 -27.74 -0.78
CA ALA A 50 5.55 -26.72 0.25
C ALA A 50 5.68 -25.31 -0.38
N ASP A 51 6.43 -25.18 -1.46
CA ASP A 51 6.63 -23.91 -2.17
C ASP A 51 5.34 -23.46 -2.87
N ALA A 52 4.61 -24.39 -3.51
CA ALA A 52 3.28 -24.12 -4.05
C ALA A 52 2.30 -23.58 -2.98
N GLY A 53 2.42 -24.04 -1.72
CA GLY A 53 1.65 -23.51 -0.60
C GLY A 53 1.96 -22.03 -0.31
N HIS A 54 3.23 -21.65 -0.34
CA HIS A 54 3.66 -20.26 -0.17
C HIS A 54 3.19 -19.38 -1.34
N MET A 55 3.41 -19.84 -2.58
CA MET A 55 2.95 -19.15 -3.78
C MET A 55 1.42 -18.99 -3.84
N ALA A 56 0.66 -19.92 -3.24
CA ALA A 56 -0.79 -19.79 -3.10
C ALA A 56 -1.19 -18.63 -2.18
N THR A 57 -0.47 -18.44 -1.05
CA THR A 57 -0.74 -17.31 -0.14
C THR A 57 -0.43 -15.97 -0.79
N ASP A 58 0.65 -15.88 -1.57
CA ASP A 58 1.01 -14.67 -2.33
C ASP A 58 0.00 -14.39 -3.44
N LEU A 59 -0.40 -15.42 -4.18
CA LEU A 59 -1.43 -15.31 -5.21
C LEU A 59 -2.75 -14.82 -4.61
N PHE A 60 -3.12 -15.30 -3.42
CA PHE A 60 -4.32 -14.87 -2.71
C PHE A 60 -4.25 -13.38 -2.33
N ALA A 61 -3.13 -12.94 -1.73
CA ALA A 61 -2.88 -11.54 -1.39
C ALA A 61 -2.94 -10.60 -2.61
N LEU A 62 -2.28 -10.98 -3.71
CA LEU A 62 -2.29 -10.24 -4.98
C LEU A 62 -3.69 -10.21 -5.60
N SER A 63 -4.44 -11.30 -5.50
CA SER A 63 -5.81 -11.40 -6.03
C SER A 63 -6.79 -10.51 -5.26
N ILE A 64 -6.70 -10.47 -3.91
CA ILE A 64 -7.47 -9.54 -3.08
C ILE A 64 -7.15 -8.11 -3.47
N SER A 65 -5.86 -7.77 -3.61
CA SER A 65 -5.42 -6.43 -3.99
C SER A 65 -5.94 -6.05 -5.39
N TYR A 66 -5.91 -6.97 -6.36
CA TYR A 66 -6.43 -6.74 -7.71
C TYR A 66 -7.94 -6.54 -7.71
N LEU A 67 -8.67 -7.35 -6.96
CA LEU A 67 -10.10 -7.20 -6.81
C LEU A 67 -10.44 -5.87 -6.13
N ALA A 68 -9.68 -5.48 -5.11
CA ALA A 68 -9.86 -4.22 -4.39
C ALA A 68 -9.70 -3.01 -5.32
N ILE A 69 -8.64 -2.96 -6.15
CA ILE A 69 -8.44 -1.91 -7.16
C ILE A 69 -9.59 -1.92 -8.19
N ARG A 70 -10.05 -3.09 -8.60
CA ARG A 70 -11.17 -3.20 -9.55
C ARG A 70 -12.48 -2.67 -8.93
N LEU A 71 -12.70 -2.92 -7.65
CA LEU A 71 -13.89 -2.48 -6.93
C LEU A 71 -13.81 -1.00 -6.54
N SER A 72 -12.64 -0.48 -6.17
CA SER A 72 -12.42 0.93 -5.83
C SER A 72 -12.61 1.85 -7.04
N ALA A 73 -12.36 1.34 -8.25
CA ALA A 73 -12.62 2.04 -9.50
C ALA A 73 -14.11 2.15 -9.89
N ARG A 74 -15.05 1.62 -9.09
CA ARG A 74 -16.49 1.78 -9.36
C ARG A 74 -16.95 3.20 -9.05
N PRO A 75 -17.89 3.76 -9.83
CA PRO A 75 -18.46 5.08 -9.55
C PRO A 75 -19.18 5.10 -8.20
N SER A 76 -19.34 6.30 -7.63
CA SER A 76 -20.09 6.50 -6.40
C SER A 76 -21.57 6.13 -6.56
N THR A 77 -22.21 5.78 -5.45
CA THR A 77 -23.64 5.45 -5.41
C THR A 77 -24.33 6.26 -4.33
N LYS A 78 -25.66 6.35 -4.35
CA LYS A 78 -26.41 7.05 -3.27
C LYS A 78 -26.13 6.50 -1.86
N LYS A 79 -25.79 5.21 -1.74
CA LYS A 79 -25.43 4.57 -0.46
C LYS A 79 -23.94 4.74 -0.10
N ARG A 80 -23.11 5.13 -1.05
CA ARG A 80 -21.66 5.30 -0.92
C ARG A 80 -21.27 6.59 -1.65
N SER A 81 -21.48 7.73 -1.01
CA SER A 81 -21.31 9.08 -1.58
C SER A 81 -19.88 9.32 -2.07
N TYR A 82 -18.89 8.90 -1.29
CA TYR A 82 -17.47 8.89 -1.67
C TYR A 82 -17.07 7.70 -2.57
N GLY A 83 -18.01 6.83 -2.95
CA GLY A 83 -17.70 5.63 -3.70
C GLY A 83 -16.98 4.56 -2.86
N TYR A 84 -16.08 3.82 -3.50
CA TYR A 84 -15.51 2.58 -2.96
C TYR A 84 -14.03 2.70 -2.59
N PHE A 85 -13.52 3.92 -2.35
CA PHE A 85 -12.11 4.18 -2.05
C PHE A 85 -11.58 3.35 -0.87
N ARG A 86 -12.36 3.24 0.21
CA ARG A 86 -11.94 2.50 1.41
C ARG A 86 -11.79 0.98 1.21
N ILE A 87 -12.28 0.40 0.10
CA ILE A 87 -12.05 -1.04 -0.18
C ILE A 87 -10.56 -1.33 -0.36
N GLU A 88 -9.83 -0.42 -1.01
CA GLU A 88 -8.39 -0.55 -1.21
C GLU A 88 -7.64 -0.58 0.12
N ILE A 89 -8.03 0.31 1.04
CA ILE A 89 -7.45 0.42 2.38
C ILE A 89 -7.75 -0.80 3.23
N ILE A 90 -8.99 -1.30 3.19
CA ILE A 90 -9.38 -2.53 3.91
C ILE A 90 -8.61 -3.74 3.37
N ALA A 91 -8.44 -3.84 2.05
CA ALA A 91 -7.66 -4.90 1.43
C ALA A 91 -6.18 -4.84 1.84
N ALA A 92 -5.58 -3.65 1.88
CA ALA A 92 -4.22 -3.46 2.35
C ALA A 92 -4.07 -3.86 3.83
N LEU A 93 -5.04 -3.51 4.68
CA LEU A 93 -5.05 -3.91 6.09
C LEU A 93 -5.14 -5.44 6.25
N ILE A 94 -6.05 -6.10 5.53
CA ILE A 94 -6.17 -7.56 5.52
C ILE A 94 -4.85 -8.21 5.09
N ASN A 95 -4.22 -7.68 4.03
CA ASN A 95 -2.93 -8.17 3.56
C ASN A 95 -1.83 -8.02 4.63
N GLY A 96 -1.75 -6.86 5.28
CA GLY A 96 -0.82 -6.64 6.38
C GLY A 96 -1.02 -7.64 7.53
N VAL A 97 -2.27 -7.93 7.91
CA VAL A 97 -2.57 -8.95 8.93
C VAL A 97 -2.15 -10.35 8.50
N ILE A 98 -2.40 -10.73 7.24
CA ILE A 98 -1.95 -12.02 6.69
C ILE A 98 -0.43 -12.14 6.78
N LEU A 99 0.33 -11.10 6.39
CA LEU A 99 1.78 -11.08 6.49
C LEU A 99 2.28 -11.26 7.94
N CYS A 100 1.63 -10.61 8.91
CA CYS A 100 1.94 -10.80 10.33
C CYS A 100 1.70 -12.26 10.78
N ILE A 101 0.59 -12.88 10.35
CA ILE A 101 0.29 -14.28 10.65
C ILE A 101 1.35 -15.21 10.02
N THR A 102 1.72 -14.97 8.77
CA THR A 102 2.77 -15.72 8.07
C THR A 102 4.12 -15.60 8.80
N ALA A 103 4.52 -14.39 9.19
CA ALA A 103 5.76 -14.19 9.92
C ALA A 103 5.75 -14.86 11.31
N LEU A 104 4.62 -14.83 12.02
CA LEU A 104 4.46 -15.56 13.29
C LEU A 104 4.60 -17.07 13.08
N PHE A 105 3.99 -17.62 12.03
CA PHE A 105 4.12 -19.03 11.68
C PHE A 105 5.58 -19.41 11.40
N ILE A 106 6.29 -18.62 10.57
CA ILE A 106 7.72 -18.82 10.27
C ILE A 106 8.55 -18.80 11.55
N THR A 107 8.30 -17.83 12.43
CA THR A 107 9.00 -17.68 13.71
C THR A 107 8.81 -18.91 14.62
N ILE A 108 7.57 -19.42 14.71
CA ILE A 108 7.26 -20.63 15.48
C ILE A 108 7.98 -21.85 14.89
N GLU A 109 7.98 -22.01 13.56
CA GLU A 109 8.63 -23.13 12.89
C GLU A 109 10.16 -23.08 13.01
N ALA A 110 10.75 -21.90 12.87
CA ALA A 110 12.18 -21.67 13.08
C ALA A 110 12.61 -22.01 14.52
N TRP A 111 11.80 -21.64 15.51
CA TRP A 111 12.03 -22.00 16.92
C TRP A 111 11.92 -23.50 17.17
N LYS A 112 10.88 -24.15 16.62
CA LYS A 112 10.73 -25.61 16.71
C LYS A 112 11.92 -26.36 16.12
N ARG A 113 12.48 -25.89 15.00
CA ARG A 113 13.67 -26.49 14.37
C ARG A 113 14.92 -26.42 15.24
N ILE A 114 15.08 -25.39 16.07
CA ILE A 114 16.17 -25.33 17.05
C ILE A 114 15.97 -26.38 18.13
N SER A 115 14.72 -26.57 18.58
CA SER A 115 14.39 -27.48 19.68
C SER A 115 14.35 -28.96 19.25
N LEU A 116 13.98 -29.23 18.00
CA LEU A 116 13.92 -30.56 17.41
C LEU A 116 14.59 -30.53 16.03
N PRO A 117 15.93 -30.66 15.96
CA PRO A 117 16.68 -30.59 14.71
C PRO A 117 16.17 -31.64 13.73
N LYS A 118 15.64 -31.17 12.61
CA LYS A 118 15.24 -32.01 11.48
C LYS A 118 16.30 -31.91 10.40
N GLU A 119 16.57 -33.00 9.69
CA GLU A 119 17.43 -32.94 8.51
C GLU A 119 16.81 -32.00 7.47
N ILE A 120 17.64 -31.07 6.97
CA ILE A 120 17.27 -30.12 5.94
C ILE A 120 17.82 -30.65 4.62
N ASP A 121 16.95 -30.88 3.65
CA ASP A 121 17.39 -31.11 2.28
C ASP A 121 17.91 -29.79 1.68
N SER A 122 19.19 -29.53 1.92
CA SER A 122 19.88 -28.33 1.43
C SER A 122 19.88 -28.23 -0.10
N ALA A 123 19.76 -29.35 -0.82
CA ALA A 123 19.68 -29.34 -2.28
C ALA A 123 18.32 -28.81 -2.75
N GLN A 124 17.23 -29.26 -2.11
CA GLN A 124 15.90 -28.71 -2.36
C GLN A 124 15.84 -27.22 -1.99
N MET A 125 16.33 -26.84 -0.81
CA MET A 125 16.38 -25.44 -0.37
C MET A 125 17.12 -24.54 -1.37
N LEU A 126 18.23 -25.01 -1.94
CA LEU A 126 19.00 -24.29 -2.96
C LEU A 126 18.21 -24.11 -4.26
N VAL A 127 17.51 -25.15 -4.73
CA VAL A 127 16.70 -25.08 -5.95
C VAL A 127 15.59 -24.03 -5.80
N PHE A 128 14.83 -24.05 -4.71
CA PHE A 128 13.79 -23.04 -4.46
C PHE A 128 14.37 -21.63 -4.29
N GLY A 129 15.48 -21.52 -3.57
CA GLY A 129 16.19 -20.25 -3.43
C GLY A 129 16.58 -19.65 -4.78
N ILE A 130 17.09 -20.46 -5.72
CA ILE A 130 17.47 -20.01 -7.07
C ILE A 130 16.26 -19.60 -7.90
N ILE A 131 15.16 -20.36 -7.84
CA ILE A 131 13.92 -20.04 -8.56
C ILE A 131 13.37 -18.69 -8.07
N GLY A 132 13.19 -18.54 -6.75
CA GLY A 132 12.72 -17.30 -6.15
C GLY A 132 13.65 -16.11 -6.45
N LEU A 133 14.95 -16.30 -6.35
CA LEU A 133 15.94 -15.28 -6.70
C LEU A 133 15.82 -14.86 -8.17
N THR A 134 15.65 -15.82 -9.08
CA THR A 134 15.52 -15.54 -10.52
C THR A 134 14.23 -14.79 -10.82
N ALA A 135 13.11 -15.20 -10.21
CA ALA A 135 11.82 -14.52 -10.35
C ALA A 135 11.86 -13.08 -9.83
N ASN A 136 12.49 -12.87 -8.68
CA ASN A 136 12.67 -11.53 -8.09
C ASN A 136 13.60 -10.65 -8.93
N ILE A 137 14.70 -11.19 -9.45
CA ILE A 137 15.58 -10.48 -10.39
C ILE A 137 14.82 -10.08 -11.65
N ALA A 138 14.06 -11.00 -12.26
CA ALA A 138 13.28 -10.70 -13.46
C ALA A 138 12.26 -9.58 -13.21
N SER A 139 11.55 -9.66 -12.09
CA SER A 139 10.57 -8.64 -11.66
C SER A 139 11.25 -7.29 -11.40
N ALA A 140 12.40 -7.28 -10.72
CA ALA A 140 13.18 -6.08 -10.45
C ALA A 140 13.66 -5.41 -11.75
N ILE A 141 14.19 -6.18 -12.71
CA ILE A 141 14.63 -5.66 -14.02
C ILE A 141 13.45 -5.04 -14.77
N MET A 142 12.30 -5.70 -14.77
CA MET A 142 11.11 -5.23 -15.47
C MET A 142 10.58 -3.91 -14.89
N LEU A 143 10.65 -3.75 -13.55
CA LEU A 143 10.18 -2.57 -12.85
C LEU A 143 11.23 -1.46 -12.74
N HIS A 144 12.51 -1.75 -12.93
CA HIS A 144 13.60 -0.78 -12.79
C HIS A 144 13.45 0.44 -13.71
N ARG A 145 13.01 0.21 -14.96
CA ARG A 145 12.79 1.30 -15.93
C ARG A 145 11.52 2.09 -15.63
N GLU A 146 10.48 1.40 -15.18
CA GLU A 146 9.16 1.98 -14.92
C GLU A 146 9.09 2.74 -13.58
N GLN A 147 9.97 2.43 -12.61
CA GLN A 147 9.95 3.09 -11.30
C GLN A 147 10.24 4.59 -11.35
N LYS A 148 10.97 5.07 -12.37
CA LYS A 148 11.23 6.51 -12.55
C LYS A 148 9.99 7.29 -12.98
N ASN A 149 9.00 6.60 -13.55
CA ASN A 149 7.82 7.20 -14.16
C ASN A 149 6.58 7.15 -13.23
N SER A 150 6.68 6.49 -12.07
CA SER A 150 5.54 6.29 -11.18
C SER A 150 5.97 5.95 -9.76
N VAL A 151 5.44 6.71 -8.79
CA VAL A 151 5.67 6.49 -7.36
C VAL A 151 5.18 5.10 -6.92
N ASN A 152 4.06 4.62 -7.46
CA ASN A 152 3.54 3.29 -7.14
C ASN A 152 4.44 2.17 -7.68
N VAL A 153 5.06 2.38 -8.84
CA VAL A 153 6.02 1.43 -9.40
C VAL A 153 7.32 1.45 -8.60
N LYS A 154 7.75 2.63 -8.13
CA LYS A 154 8.88 2.77 -7.21
C LYS A 154 8.64 2.01 -5.90
N ALA A 155 7.43 2.09 -5.33
CA ALA A 155 7.07 1.34 -4.12
C ALA A 155 7.14 -0.19 -4.36
N ALA A 156 6.54 -0.68 -5.46
CA ALA A 156 6.61 -2.09 -5.84
C ALA A 156 8.05 -2.57 -6.11
N TYR A 157 8.88 -1.73 -6.74
CA TYR A 157 10.29 -2.01 -6.99
C TYR A 157 11.10 -2.15 -5.69
N ILE A 158 10.88 -1.25 -4.71
CA ILE A 158 11.51 -1.34 -3.38
C ILE A 158 11.08 -2.62 -2.65
N HIS A 159 9.82 -3.01 -2.77
CA HIS A 159 9.33 -4.26 -2.18
C HIS A 159 10.05 -5.49 -2.76
N ILE A 160 10.15 -5.59 -4.08
CA ILE A 160 10.86 -6.69 -4.75
C ILE A 160 12.34 -6.72 -4.39
N LEU A 161 12.98 -5.56 -4.18
CA LEU A 161 14.36 -5.49 -3.68
C LEU A 161 14.51 -6.14 -2.30
N SER A 162 13.53 -5.95 -1.41
CA SER A 162 13.49 -6.62 -0.10
C SER A 162 13.33 -8.14 -0.25
N ASP A 163 12.44 -8.59 -1.14
CA ASP A 163 12.25 -10.02 -1.40
C ASP A 163 13.49 -10.66 -2.02
N LEU A 164 14.17 -9.94 -2.92
CA LEU A 164 15.42 -10.36 -3.54
C LEU A 164 16.53 -10.52 -2.48
N ALA A 165 16.63 -9.60 -1.52
CA ALA A 165 17.54 -9.75 -0.38
C ALA A 165 17.21 -11.00 0.46
N GLY A 166 15.92 -11.28 0.68
CA GLY A 166 15.46 -12.51 1.32
C GLY A 166 15.86 -13.77 0.55
N SER A 167 15.63 -13.80 -0.77
CA SER A 167 16.03 -14.93 -1.65
C SER A 167 17.54 -15.16 -1.66
N VAL A 168 18.35 -14.08 -1.67
CA VAL A 168 19.81 -14.19 -1.53
C VAL A 168 20.18 -14.83 -0.19
N GLY A 169 19.51 -14.45 0.90
CA GLY A 169 19.69 -15.07 2.21
C GLY A 169 19.42 -16.58 2.19
N VAL A 170 18.32 -17.02 1.58
CA VAL A 170 17.97 -18.45 1.44
C VAL A 170 19.02 -19.21 0.61
N VAL A 171 19.43 -18.67 -0.55
CA VAL A 171 20.46 -19.28 -1.39
C VAL A 171 21.79 -19.40 -0.64
N ALA A 172 22.26 -18.31 -0.03
CA ALA A 172 23.49 -18.32 0.75
C ALA A 172 23.42 -19.32 1.93
N GLY A 173 22.27 -19.36 2.62
CA GLY A 173 22.00 -20.31 3.70
C GLY A 173 22.09 -21.75 3.25
N SER A 174 21.43 -22.10 2.14
CA SER A 174 21.44 -23.46 1.60
C SER A 174 22.85 -23.93 1.23
N ILE A 175 23.67 -23.06 0.64
CA ILE A 175 25.09 -23.34 0.34
C ILE A 175 25.87 -23.56 1.65
N LEU A 176 25.69 -22.68 2.64
CA LEU A 176 26.40 -22.78 3.91
C LEU A 176 26.03 -24.04 4.68
N ILE A 177 24.75 -24.44 4.68
CA ILE A 177 24.27 -25.69 5.28
C ILE A 177 24.85 -26.90 4.54
N SER A 178 24.91 -26.86 3.21
CA SER A 178 25.49 -27.95 2.42
C SER A 178 26.97 -28.19 2.76
N LEU A 179 27.74 -27.10 2.96
CA LEU A 179 29.16 -27.16 3.29
C LEU A 179 29.44 -27.50 4.76
N THR A 180 28.66 -26.94 5.70
CA THR A 180 28.94 -27.03 7.14
C THR A 180 28.14 -28.11 7.86
N ARG A 181 27.05 -28.60 7.26
CA ARG A 181 26.03 -29.49 7.87
C ARG A 181 25.33 -28.88 9.10
N ILE A 182 25.51 -27.60 9.38
CA ILE A 182 24.88 -26.92 10.53
C ILE A 182 23.46 -26.49 10.13
N THR A 183 22.45 -27.22 10.58
CA THR A 183 21.04 -26.92 10.24
C THR A 183 20.50 -25.67 10.94
N THR A 184 21.10 -25.23 12.05
CA THR A 184 20.69 -24.03 12.80
C THR A 184 20.77 -22.74 11.98
N ILE A 185 21.58 -22.72 10.91
CA ILE A 185 21.69 -21.58 10.00
C ILE A 185 20.33 -21.25 9.36
N ASP A 186 19.53 -22.27 9.03
CA ASP A 186 18.18 -22.11 8.47
C ASP A 186 17.25 -21.37 9.42
N SER A 187 17.28 -21.73 10.72
CA SER A 187 16.49 -21.03 11.74
C SER A 187 16.91 -19.57 11.89
N ILE A 188 18.22 -19.27 11.87
CA ILE A 188 18.72 -17.89 11.96
C ILE A 188 18.22 -17.06 10.77
N ILE A 189 18.37 -17.60 9.55
CA ILE A 189 17.90 -16.93 8.33
C ILE A 189 16.38 -16.73 8.36
N SER A 190 15.63 -17.75 8.81
CA SER A 190 14.18 -17.69 8.95
C SER A 190 13.74 -16.60 9.94
N PHE A 191 14.43 -16.43 11.07
CA PHE A 191 14.15 -15.32 12.00
C PHE A 191 14.43 -13.95 11.37
N ILE A 192 15.54 -13.80 10.64
CA ILE A 192 15.86 -12.55 9.94
C ILE A 192 14.75 -12.22 8.92
N ILE A 193 14.35 -13.19 8.10
CA ILE A 193 13.26 -13.02 7.13
C ILE A 193 11.95 -12.67 7.83
N ALA A 194 11.59 -13.37 8.91
CA ALA A 194 10.38 -13.06 9.67
C ALA A 194 10.36 -11.62 10.21
N ILE A 195 11.49 -11.12 10.72
CA ILE A 195 11.62 -9.73 11.19
C ILE A 195 11.39 -8.74 10.04
N LEU A 196 11.99 -8.98 8.87
CA LEU A 196 11.79 -8.13 7.69
C LEU A 196 10.33 -8.10 7.24
N ILE A 197 9.66 -9.26 7.22
CA ILE A 197 8.24 -9.38 6.89
C ILE A 197 7.40 -8.57 7.89
N VAL A 198 7.63 -8.73 9.20
CA VAL A 198 6.89 -7.99 10.24
C VAL A 198 7.07 -6.48 10.09
N GLN A 199 8.30 -6.00 9.86
CA GLN A 199 8.54 -4.56 9.66
C GLN A 199 7.76 -4.02 8.46
N SER A 200 7.77 -4.74 7.34
CA SER A 200 6.99 -4.37 6.15
C SER A 200 5.48 -4.40 6.42
N ALA A 201 4.99 -5.44 7.09
CA ALA A 201 3.59 -5.60 7.42
C ALA A 201 3.08 -4.50 8.36
N LEU A 202 3.84 -4.17 9.42
CA LEU A 202 3.48 -3.11 10.36
C LEU A 202 3.43 -1.74 9.69
N LYS A 203 4.31 -1.48 8.73
CA LYS A 203 4.26 -0.25 7.93
C LYS A 203 2.96 -0.16 7.12
N ILE A 204 2.58 -1.22 6.41
CA ILE A 204 1.34 -1.28 5.63
C ILE A 204 0.10 -1.14 6.52
N ILE A 205 0.08 -1.84 7.67
CA ILE A 205 -1.01 -1.75 8.64
C ILE A 205 -1.15 -0.32 9.15
N ARG A 206 -0.03 0.32 9.55
CA ARG A 206 -0.05 1.70 10.04
C ARG A 206 -0.58 2.66 8.99
N GLU A 207 -0.08 2.61 7.75
CA GLU A 207 -0.58 3.44 6.66
C GLU A 207 -2.09 3.24 6.41
N ALA A 208 -2.56 2.00 6.46
CA ALA A 208 -3.99 1.71 6.29
C ALA A 208 -4.85 2.22 7.46
N VAL A 209 -4.37 2.06 8.70
CA VAL A 209 -5.04 2.56 9.91
C VAL A 209 -5.09 4.08 9.90
N ASP A 210 -3.99 4.75 9.54
CA ASP A 210 -3.92 6.21 9.46
C ASP A 210 -5.00 6.76 8.51
N VAL A 211 -5.18 6.14 7.34
CA VAL A 211 -6.24 6.50 6.39
C VAL A 211 -7.64 6.19 6.94
N LEU A 212 -7.82 5.06 7.63
CA LEU A 212 -9.11 4.71 8.24
C LEU A 212 -9.52 5.68 9.34
N MET A 213 -8.54 6.16 10.11
CA MET A 213 -8.66 7.15 11.18
C MET A 213 -8.78 8.59 10.67
N GLU A 214 -8.84 8.79 9.35
CA GLU A 214 -8.94 10.12 8.72
C GLU A 214 -7.76 11.02 9.12
N SER A 215 -6.59 10.42 9.29
CA SER A 215 -5.37 11.14 9.64
C SER A 215 -4.89 12.02 8.49
N VAL A 216 -4.15 13.06 8.86
CA VAL A 216 -3.51 13.95 7.90
C VAL A 216 -2.44 13.16 7.12
N PRO A 217 -2.45 13.22 5.78
CA PRO A 217 -1.44 12.55 4.96
C PRO A 217 -0.02 13.03 5.32
N PRO A 218 0.97 12.12 5.41
CA PRO A 218 2.32 12.46 5.87
C PRO A 218 3.07 13.44 4.94
N GLU A 219 2.65 13.55 3.68
CA GLU A 219 3.17 14.52 2.72
C GLU A 219 2.63 15.95 2.89
N LEU A 220 1.62 16.15 3.74
CA LEU A 220 0.98 17.45 3.96
C LEU A 220 1.34 18.03 5.33
N ASP A 221 1.68 19.31 5.34
CA ASP A 221 1.81 20.10 6.56
C ASP A 221 0.55 20.96 6.75
N ILE A 222 -0.17 20.71 7.84
CA ILE A 222 -1.39 21.46 8.18
C ILE A 222 -1.08 22.93 8.40
N GLN A 223 0.07 23.25 9.02
CA GLN A 223 0.46 24.63 9.31
C GLN A 223 0.71 25.39 8.01
N GLU A 224 1.38 24.75 7.04
CA GLU A 224 1.61 25.35 5.73
C GLU A 224 0.29 25.61 4.98
N ILE A 225 -0.68 24.70 5.09
CA ILE A 225 -2.00 24.87 4.47
C ILE A 225 -2.78 26.00 5.15
N GLU A 226 -2.75 26.06 6.49
CA GLU A 226 -3.38 27.11 7.28
C GLU A 226 -2.82 28.49 6.91
N GLU A 227 -1.50 28.64 6.88
CA GLU A 227 -0.84 29.88 6.47
C GLU A 227 -1.20 30.27 5.04
N ALA A 228 -1.22 29.31 4.11
CA ALA A 228 -1.62 29.57 2.73
C ALA A 228 -3.06 30.09 2.63
N LEU A 229 -4.00 29.48 3.37
CA LEU A 229 -5.40 29.92 3.40
C LEU A 229 -5.59 31.31 4.02
N LEU A 230 -4.86 31.61 5.09
CA LEU A 230 -4.89 32.92 5.76
C LEU A 230 -4.29 34.05 4.89
N ASN A 231 -3.40 33.72 3.96
CA ASN A 231 -2.78 34.69 3.06
C ASN A 231 -3.72 35.20 1.95
N PHE A 232 -4.89 34.59 1.75
CA PHE A 232 -5.87 35.09 0.77
C PHE A 232 -6.49 36.40 1.24
N ARG A 233 -6.52 37.40 0.34
CA ARG A 233 -7.15 38.69 0.61
C ARG A 233 -8.62 38.48 1.02
N HIS A 234 -9.05 39.20 2.05
CA HIS A 234 -10.40 39.16 2.64
C HIS A 234 -10.70 37.98 3.58
N VAL A 235 -9.77 37.05 3.76
CA VAL A 235 -9.79 36.09 4.87
C VAL A 235 -9.35 36.80 6.15
N GLU A 236 -10.13 36.64 7.21
CA GLU A 236 -9.85 37.22 8.54
C GLU A 236 -9.58 36.15 9.59
N GLY A 237 -9.94 34.90 9.30
CA GLY A 237 -9.66 33.77 10.17
C GLY A 237 -9.96 32.44 9.49
N LEU A 238 -9.40 31.39 10.08
CA LEU A 238 -9.60 29.99 9.69
C LEU A 238 -9.86 29.20 10.97
N HIS A 239 -10.82 28.29 10.93
CA HIS A 239 -11.04 27.32 11.99
C HIS A 239 -11.68 26.04 11.45
N ASP A 240 -11.77 25.02 12.30
CA ASP A 240 -12.29 23.70 11.95
C ASP A 240 -11.61 23.11 10.69
N LEU A 241 -10.30 23.32 10.57
CA LEU A 241 -9.51 22.78 9.45
C LEU A 241 -9.29 21.29 9.66
N HIS A 242 -9.91 20.48 8.80
CA HIS A 242 -9.75 19.04 8.72
C HIS A 242 -9.15 18.67 7.38
N VAL A 243 -8.08 17.88 7.39
CA VAL A 243 -7.42 17.36 6.18
C VAL A 243 -7.22 15.87 6.35
N TRP A 244 -7.67 15.06 5.38
CA TRP A 244 -7.55 13.60 5.47
C TRP A 244 -7.36 12.95 4.09
N ALA A 245 -6.81 11.73 4.09
CA ALA A 245 -6.80 10.87 2.92
C ALA A 245 -8.09 10.04 2.83
N LEU A 246 -8.72 9.97 1.65
CA LEU A 246 -9.79 9.00 1.37
C LEU A 246 -9.23 7.65 0.89
N THR A 247 -8.11 7.69 0.18
CA THR A 247 -7.28 6.56 -0.27
C THR A 247 -5.92 7.11 -0.73
N SER A 248 -4.99 6.25 -1.13
CA SER A 248 -3.67 6.63 -1.64
C SER A 248 -3.76 7.66 -2.78
N GLY A 249 -3.17 8.84 -2.55
CA GLY A 249 -3.12 9.94 -3.51
C GLY A 249 -4.44 10.70 -3.69
N VAL A 250 -5.38 10.53 -2.76
CA VAL A 250 -6.68 11.23 -2.76
C VAL A 250 -6.88 11.92 -1.42
N ASN A 251 -6.66 13.22 -1.41
CA ASN A 251 -6.78 14.03 -0.22
C ASN A 251 -8.06 14.86 -0.27
N ALA A 252 -8.65 15.06 0.89
CA ALA A 252 -9.85 15.85 1.11
C ALA A 252 -9.60 16.86 2.22
N LEU A 253 -10.29 17.99 2.15
CA LEU A 253 -10.19 19.08 3.10
C LEU A 253 -11.60 19.64 3.38
N SER A 254 -11.86 19.90 4.66
CA SER A 254 -13.01 20.67 5.11
C SER A 254 -12.51 21.79 6.02
N CYS A 255 -12.99 23.01 5.82
CA CYS A 255 -12.66 24.11 6.73
C CYS A 255 -13.72 25.20 6.74
N HIS A 256 -13.63 26.05 7.76
CA HIS A 256 -14.44 27.25 7.90
C HIS A 256 -13.55 28.48 7.72
N LEU A 257 -13.88 29.33 6.74
CA LEU A 257 -13.17 30.57 6.48
C LEU A 257 -14.02 31.76 6.90
N LEU A 258 -13.50 32.54 7.86
CA LEU A 258 -14.07 33.82 8.23
C LEU A 258 -13.64 34.87 7.20
N VAL A 259 -14.61 35.54 6.61
CA VAL A 259 -14.41 36.55 5.57
C VAL A 259 -15.13 37.85 5.90
N LYS A 260 -14.58 38.97 5.43
CA LYS A 260 -15.15 40.32 5.61
C LYS A 260 -16.62 40.43 5.20
N ASN A 261 -16.96 39.82 4.07
CA ASN A 261 -18.32 39.66 3.60
C ASN A 261 -18.39 38.46 2.65
N LEU A 262 -19.58 37.89 2.52
CA LEU A 262 -19.80 36.65 1.76
C LEU A 262 -19.52 36.82 0.26
N ASP A 263 -19.77 38.00 -0.31
CA ASP A 263 -19.49 38.26 -1.73
C ASP A 263 -17.99 38.21 -2.04
N ALA A 264 -17.16 38.79 -1.18
CA ALA A 264 -15.71 38.72 -1.29
C ALA A 264 -15.20 37.29 -1.07
N GLY A 265 -15.78 36.56 -0.11
CA GLY A 265 -15.48 35.15 0.14
C GLY A 265 -15.78 34.27 -1.09
N GLN A 266 -16.90 34.50 -1.76
CA GLN A 266 -17.27 33.74 -2.95
C GLN A 266 -16.25 33.89 -4.08
N ASN A 267 -15.65 35.08 -4.22
CA ASN A 267 -14.66 35.37 -5.28
C ASN A 267 -13.30 34.68 -5.05
N ILE A 268 -12.96 34.33 -3.80
CA ILE A 268 -11.67 33.68 -3.48
C ILE A 268 -11.73 32.15 -3.47
N LEU A 269 -12.94 31.55 -3.51
CA LEU A 269 -13.09 30.08 -3.52
C LEU A 269 -12.38 29.42 -4.70
N VAL A 270 -12.52 29.95 -5.92
CA VAL A 270 -11.89 29.35 -7.12
C VAL A 270 -10.35 29.42 -7.04
N PRO A 271 -9.73 30.56 -6.69
CA PRO A 271 -8.30 30.63 -6.40
C PRO A 271 -7.83 29.63 -5.33
N ILE A 272 -8.55 29.53 -4.20
CA ILE A 272 -8.21 28.60 -3.12
C ILE A 272 -8.25 27.15 -3.61
N HIS A 273 -9.33 26.74 -4.30
CA HIS A 273 -9.44 25.39 -4.84
C HIS A 273 -8.31 25.07 -5.82
N ARG A 274 -7.87 26.04 -6.62
CA ARG A 274 -6.75 25.87 -7.55
C ARG A 274 -5.44 25.66 -6.80
N GLU A 275 -5.15 26.50 -5.81
CA GLU A 275 -3.92 26.38 -5.02
C GLU A 275 -3.87 25.06 -4.23
N LEU A 276 -4.96 24.68 -3.58
CA LEU A 276 -5.09 23.40 -2.86
C LEU A 276 -4.86 22.20 -3.78
N LYS A 277 -5.35 22.25 -5.03
CA LYS A 277 -5.13 21.19 -6.00
C LYS A 277 -3.69 21.16 -6.53
N GLU A 278 -3.16 22.31 -6.97
CA GLU A 278 -1.87 22.40 -7.66
C GLU A 278 -0.68 22.20 -6.72
N LYS A 279 -0.75 22.78 -5.51
CA LYS A 279 0.35 22.76 -4.55
C LYS A 279 0.28 21.56 -3.60
N TYR A 280 -0.93 21.18 -3.17
CA TYR A 280 -1.13 20.18 -2.12
C TYR A 280 -1.83 18.90 -2.59
N ASN A 281 -2.22 18.80 -3.88
CA ASN A 281 -2.93 17.64 -4.43
C ASN A 281 -4.23 17.30 -3.64
N ILE A 282 -4.94 18.33 -3.18
CA ILE A 282 -6.23 18.20 -2.50
C ILE A 282 -7.35 18.46 -3.51
N ASP A 283 -8.05 17.39 -3.89
CA ASP A 283 -9.10 17.45 -4.91
C ASP A 283 -10.48 17.71 -4.31
N HIS A 284 -10.76 17.14 -3.13
CA HIS A 284 -12.09 17.20 -2.53
C HIS A 284 -12.14 18.22 -1.42
N VAL A 285 -12.54 19.43 -1.76
CA VAL A 285 -12.51 20.58 -0.86
C VAL A 285 -13.94 21.02 -0.55
N THR A 286 -14.24 21.21 0.73
CA THR A 286 -15.46 21.89 1.20
C THR A 286 -15.03 23.06 2.07
N ILE A 287 -15.50 24.27 1.74
CA ILE A 287 -15.21 25.48 2.49
C ILE A 287 -16.54 26.10 2.89
N GLN A 288 -16.77 26.23 4.19
CA GLN A 288 -17.86 27.01 4.72
C GLN A 288 -17.39 28.45 4.88
N LEU A 289 -18.06 29.39 4.18
CA LEU A 289 -17.80 30.81 4.35
C LEU A 289 -18.63 31.33 5.52
N GLU A 290 -17.97 32.02 6.43
CA GLU A 290 -18.59 32.65 7.59
C GLU A 290 -18.26 34.14 7.59
N ASP A 291 -19.15 34.95 8.16
CA ASP A 291 -18.93 36.37 8.41
C ASP A 291 -19.21 36.67 9.89
N GLU A 292 -18.94 37.91 10.30
CA GLU A 292 -19.18 38.33 11.70
C GLU A 292 -20.63 38.10 12.16
N ARG A 293 -21.61 38.13 11.24
CA ARG A 293 -23.03 37.91 11.57
C ARG A 293 -23.27 36.46 11.99
N PHE A 294 -22.62 35.51 11.31
CA PHE A 294 -22.69 34.10 11.66
C PHE A 294 -22.13 33.85 13.06
N ILE A 295 -20.92 34.37 13.35
CA ILE A 295 -20.27 34.22 14.66
C ILE A 295 -21.13 34.85 15.78
N ALA A 296 -21.65 36.05 15.55
CA ALA A 296 -22.49 36.76 16.51
C ALA A 296 -23.82 36.03 16.82
N ALA A 297 -24.35 35.27 15.87
CA ALA A 297 -25.54 34.45 16.06
C ALA A 297 -25.21 33.13 16.79
N HIS A 298 -24.08 32.51 16.47
CA HIS A 298 -23.67 31.23 17.06
C HIS A 298 -23.26 31.34 18.54
N ASN A 299 -22.61 32.44 18.93
CA ASN A 299 -22.19 32.69 20.32
C ASN A 299 -23.34 33.10 21.27
N LYS A 300 -24.58 33.26 20.76
CA LYS A 300 -25.76 33.66 21.54
C LYS A 300 -26.69 32.48 21.92
N GLY A 301 -26.37 31.25 21.50
CA GLY A 301 -27.08 30.02 21.84
C GLY A 301 -26.27 29.14 22.79
#